data_AF-A0A2H0YPP8-F1
#
_entry.id   AF-A0A2H0YPP8-F1
#
_cell.length_a   1.000
_cell.length_b   1.000
_cell.length_c   1.000
_cell.angle_alpha   90.00
_cell.angle_beta   90.00
_cell.angle_gamma   90.00
#
_symmetry.space_group_name_H-M   'P 1'
#
loop_
_entity.id
_entity.type
_entity.pdbx_description
1 polymer ?
#
loop_
_entity_poly.entity_id
_entity_poly.type
_entity_poly.pdbx_seq_one_letter_code
_entity_poly.pdbx_strand_id
1 'polypeptide(L)'
;MSPTPEESTGLDDLRSDLLGKLQALETELLSDGFDKSAVIEILRQILKIPSCKDHTTQCLLSAITFQTALFDQDEKNRDWYDKWLDILDEFDNILQPDCNKQAAINTNGVKSAIAIGKQIREKYNDEEPTARRDFIFGEVFKK
;
A
#
# COMPACT_ATOMS: atom_id res chain seq x y z
N MET A 1 -4.44 6.19 30.78
CA MET A 1 -4.30 4.72 30.88
C MET A 1 -3.18 4.33 29.94
N SER A 2 -2.18 3.60 30.41
CA SER A 2 -1.06 3.12 29.57
C SER A 2 -1.41 1.70 29.08
N PRO A 3 -1.22 1.38 27.79
CA PRO A 3 -1.53 0.04 27.25
C PRO A 3 -0.60 -1.02 27.86
N THR A 4 -1.09 -2.26 27.97
CA THR A 4 -0.32 -3.40 28.49
C THR A 4 0.65 -3.97 27.43
N PRO A 5 1.75 -4.62 27.84
CA PRO A 5 2.78 -5.13 26.92
C PRO A 5 2.29 -6.15 25.87
N GLU A 6 1.22 -6.89 26.17
CA GLU A 6 0.59 -7.86 25.25
C GLU A 6 -0.23 -7.19 24.14
N GLU A 7 -0.82 -6.01 24.41
CA GLU A 7 -1.46 -5.20 23.35
C GLU A 7 -0.42 -4.51 22.46
N SER A 8 0.75 -4.18 23.02
CA SER A 8 1.88 -3.60 22.26
C SER A 8 2.47 -4.61 21.28
N THR A 9 2.70 -5.86 21.72
CA THR A 9 3.36 -6.89 20.89
C THR A 9 2.49 -7.33 19.70
N GLY A 10 1.18 -7.49 19.89
CA GLY A 10 0.28 -7.84 18.78
C GLY A 10 0.13 -6.75 17.71
N LEU A 11 0.23 -5.47 18.10
CA LEU A 11 0.21 -4.34 17.17
C LEU A 11 1.56 -4.14 16.46
N ASP A 12 2.67 -4.36 17.15
CA ASP A 12 4.02 -4.29 16.59
C ASP A 12 4.28 -5.43 15.58
N ASP A 13 3.81 -6.65 15.88
CA ASP A 13 3.88 -7.81 14.96
C ASP A 13 3.03 -7.59 13.71
N LEU A 14 1.83 -7.01 13.86
CA LEU A 14 0.95 -6.65 12.76
C LEU A 14 1.55 -5.55 11.85
N ARG A 15 2.15 -4.52 12.47
CA ARG A 15 2.87 -3.46 11.75
C ARG A 15 4.05 -4.04 10.98
N SER A 16 4.79 -4.96 11.58
CA SER A 16 5.92 -5.65 10.96
C SER A 16 5.49 -6.46 9.73
N ASP A 17 4.42 -7.25 9.84
CA ASP A 17 3.89 -8.07 8.74
C ASP A 17 3.41 -7.21 7.56
N LEU A 18 2.67 -6.13 7.84
CA LEU A 18 2.21 -5.21 6.81
C LEU A 18 3.38 -4.47 6.16
N LEU A 19 4.34 -3.96 6.94
CA LEU A 19 5.54 -3.31 6.41
C LEU A 19 6.36 -4.27 5.54
N GLY A 20 6.49 -5.54 5.92
CA GLY A 20 7.17 -6.55 5.12
C GLY A 20 6.50 -6.77 3.77
N LYS A 21 5.16 -6.83 3.72
CA LYS A 21 4.42 -6.93 2.45
C LYS A 21 4.51 -5.65 1.61
N LEU A 22 4.50 -4.49 2.25
CA LEU A 22 4.72 -3.21 1.57
C LEU A 22 6.13 -3.11 1.00
N GLN A 23 7.14 -3.64 1.67
CA GLN A 23 8.51 -3.69 1.16
C GLN A 23 8.67 -4.68 -0.01
N ALA A 24 7.99 -5.83 0.04
CA ALA A 24 7.93 -6.75 -1.10
C ALA A 24 7.25 -6.08 -2.31
N LEU A 25 6.15 -5.36 -2.07
CA LEU A 25 5.45 -4.60 -3.11
C LEU A 25 6.35 -3.52 -3.74
N GLU A 26 7.09 -2.79 -2.90
CA GLU A 26 8.08 -1.80 -3.33
C GLU A 26 9.17 -2.45 -4.21
N THR A 27 9.67 -3.62 -3.80
CA THR A 27 10.71 -4.36 -4.54
C THR A 27 10.24 -4.76 -5.93
N GLU A 28 9.04 -5.32 -6.05
CA GLU A 28 8.47 -5.70 -7.36
C GLU A 28 8.20 -4.48 -8.24
N LEU A 29 7.70 -3.38 -7.66
CA LEU A 29 7.46 -2.13 -8.39
C LEU A 29 8.76 -1.47 -8.88
N LEU A 30 9.88 -1.66 -8.18
CA LEU A 30 11.19 -1.13 -8.57
C LEU A 30 12.01 -2.11 -9.41
N SER A 31 11.55 -3.34 -9.59
CA SER A 31 12.25 -4.36 -10.37
C SER A 31 12.34 -3.96 -11.85
N ASP A 32 13.53 -4.17 -12.44
CA ASP A 32 13.79 -4.06 -13.88
C ASP A 32 12.97 -5.09 -14.69
N GLY A 33 12.58 -6.19 -14.05
CA GLY A 33 11.72 -7.24 -14.58
C GLY A 33 10.30 -7.17 -14.04
N PHE A 34 9.69 -5.98 -14.06
CA PHE A 34 8.35 -5.72 -13.53
C PHE A 34 7.35 -6.81 -13.94
N ASP A 35 6.82 -7.53 -12.94
CA ASP A 35 5.80 -8.56 -13.12
C ASP A 35 4.48 -8.10 -12.50
N LYS A 36 3.55 -7.72 -13.38
CA LYS A 36 2.18 -7.37 -13.05
C LYS A 36 1.48 -8.44 -12.19
N SER A 37 1.72 -9.72 -12.47
CA SER A 37 1.10 -10.83 -11.73
C SER A 37 1.64 -10.93 -10.30
N ALA A 38 2.94 -10.69 -10.12
CA ALA A 38 3.59 -10.70 -8.80
C ALA A 38 3.05 -9.57 -7.92
N VAL A 39 2.90 -8.36 -8.47
CA VAL A 39 2.29 -7.21 -7.75
C VAL A 39 0.87 -7.53 -7.30
N ILE A 40 0.04 -8.09 -8.19
CA ILE A 40 -1.34 -8.48 -7.86
C ILE A 40 -1.38 -9.54 -6.75
N GLU A 41 -0.47 -10.51 -6.78
CA GLU A 41 -0.39 -11.54 -5.73
C GLU A 41 0.01 -10.95 -4.37
N ILE A 42 0.95 -10.00 -4.33
CA ILE A 42 1.32 -9.30 -3.09
C ILE A 42 0.13 -8.51 -2.52
N LEU A 43 -0.62 -7.82 -3.39
CA LEU A 43 -1.84 -7.10 -2.99
C LEU A 43 -2.88 -8.06 -2.40
N ARG A 44 -3.08 -9.24 -3.00
CA ARG A 44 -3.93 -10.30 -2.43
C ARG A 44 -3.43 -10.81 -1.07
N GLN A 45 -2.12 -10.87 -0.86
CA GLN A 45 -1.56 -11.24 0.44
C GLN A 45 -1.82 -10.18 1.51
N ILE A 46 -1.74 -8.89 1.17
CA ILE A 46 -2.08 -7.78 2.09
C ILE A 46 -3.53 -7.91 2.56
N LEU A 47 -4.44 -8.34 1.68
CA LEU A 47 -5.84 -8.55 2.06
C LEU A 47 -6.09 -9.67 3.07
N LYS A 48 -5.20 -10.65 3.13
CA LYS A 48 -5.31 -11.78 4.06
C LYS A 48 -4.80 -11.43 5.45
N ILE A 49 -4.22 -10.24 5.65
CA ILE A 49 -3.78 -9.77 6.97
C ILE A 49 -5.02 -9.59 7.86
N PRO A 50 -5.04 -10.15 9.09
CA PRO A 50 -6.21 -10.11 9.97
C PRO A 50 -6.78 -8.70 10.21
N SER A 51 -5.92 -7.68 10.36
CA SER A 51 -6.35 -6.27 10.51
C SER A 51 -7.04 -5.68 9.29
N CYS A 52 -6.85 -6.29 8.11
CA CYS A 52 -7.47 -5.87 6.86
C CYS A 52 -8.78 -6.59 6.58
N LYS A 53 -9.20 -7.54 7.41
CA LYS A 53 -10.40 -8.35 7.18
C LYS A 53 -11.69 -7.52 7.15
N ASP A 54 -11.81 -6.54 8.05
CA ASP A 54 -13.01 -5.69 8.15
C ASP A 54 -12.87 -4.38 7.35
N HIS A 55 -11.67 -4.12 6.81
CA HIS A 55 -11.32 -2.90 6.08
C HIS A 55 -10.54 -3.20 4.78
N THR A 56 -10.88 -4.31 4.12
CA THR A 56 -10.17 -4.90 2.97
C THR A 56 -9.88 -3.89 1.86
N THR A 57 -10.91 -3.18 1.40
CA THR A 57 -10.77 -2.10 0.41
C THR A 57 -9.83 -1.00 0.89
N GLN A 58 -10.01 -0.54 2.14
CA GLN A 58 -9.21 0.55 2.69
C GLN A 58 -7.75 0.15 2.86
N CYS A 59 -7.45 -1.08 3.29
CA CYS A 59 -6.08 -1.57 3.42
C CYS A 59 -5.33 -1.56 2.09
N LEU A 60 -5.96 -2.01 1.01
CA LEU A 60 -5.36 -1.96 -0.32
C LEU A 60 -5.19 -0.53 -0.83
N LEU A 61 -6.20 0.32 -0.68
CA LEU A 61 -6.09 1.72 -1.07
C LEU A 61 -4.99 2.43 -0.28
N SER A 62 -4.85 2.14 1.01
CA SER A 62 -3.76 2.61 1.85
C SER A 62 -2.42 2.04 1.40
N ALA A 63 -2.30 0.76 1.03
CA ALA A 63 -1.08 0.20 0.47
C ALA A 63 -0.65 0.93 -0.81
N ILE A 64 -1.57 1.16 -1.74
CA ILE A 64 -1.33 1.90 -2.99
C ILE A 64 -0.91 3.35 -2.70
N THR A 65 -1.62 4.01 -1.79
CA THR A 65 -1.33 5.39 -1.34
C THR A 65 0.08 5.47 -0.75
N PHE A 66 0.44 4.51 0.10
CA PHE A 66 1.74 4.43 0.75
C PHE A 66 2.88 4.25 -0.27
N GLN A 67 2.76 3.29 -1.19
CA GLN A 67 3.76 3.09 -2.24
C GLN A 67 3.93 4.33 -3.11
N THR A 68 2.81 4.92 -3.55
CA THR A 68 2.82 6.16 -4.33
C THR A 68 3.52 7.30 -3.60
N ALA A 69 3.32 7.41 -2.29
CA ALA A 69 3.90 8.47 -1.48
C ALA A 69 5.41 8.27 -1.24
N LEU A 70 5.90 7.03 -1.25
CA LEU A 70 7.32 6.70 -1.08
C LEU A 70 8.16 6.93 -2.33
N PHE A 71 7.60 6.72 -3.53
CA PHE A 71 8.39 6.83 -4.75
C PHE A 71 8.81 8.27 -5.03
N ASP A 72 10.11 8.51 -4.94
CA ASP A 72 10.73 9.79 -5.25
C ASP A 72 10.77 10.06 -6.77
N GLN A 73 10.97 11.31 -7.17
CA GLN A 73 11.06 11.72 -8.59
C GLN A 73 12.43 11.48 -9.24
N ASP A 74 13.34 10.80 -8.55
CA ASP A 74 14.67 10.50 -9.09
C ASP A 74 14.57 9.69 -10.40
N GLU A 75 15.52 9.87 -11.32
CA GLU A 75 15.37 9.39 -12.71
C GLU A 75 15.19 7.87 -12.85
N LYS A 76 15.59 7.09 -11.85
CA LYS A 76 15.35 5.64 -11.77
C LYS A 76 13.88 5.27 -11.49
N ASN A 77 13.10 6.22 -10.98
CA ASN A 77 11.74 6.01 -10.49
C ASN A 77 10.68 6.66 -11.40
N ARG A 78 11.05 7.26 -12.53
CA ARG A 78 10.11 8.03 -13.38
C ARG A 78 8.94 7.21 -13.93
N ASP A 79 9.09 5.89 -14.07
CA ASP A 79 8.08 5.02 -14.67
C ASP A 79 7.10 4.42 -13.64
N TRP A 80 7.18 4.81 -12.35
CA TRP A 80 6.35 4.21 -11.29
C TRP A 80 4.85 4.43 -11.53
N TYR A 81 4.47 5.62 -12.03
CA TYR A 81 3.07 5.96 -12.28
C TYR A 81 2.52 5.11 -13.43
N ASP A 82 3.33 4.90 -14.46
CA ASP A 82 2.99 4.07 -15.61
C ASP A 82 2.85 2.60 -15.20
N LYS A 83 3.69 2.09 -14.29
CA LYS A 83 3.51 0.75 -13.70
C LYS A 83 2.18 0.60 -12.96
N TRP A 84 1.70 1.62 -12.23
CA TRP A 84 0.37 1.56 -11.62
C TRP A 84 -0.75 1.66 -12.67
N LEU A 85 -0.59 2.49 -13.70
CA LEU A 85 -1.52 2.57 -14.83
C LEU A 85 -1.68 1.20 -15.52
N ASP A 86 -0.56 0.48 -15.72
CA ASP A 86 -0.52 -0.82 -16.36
C ASP A 86 -1.24 -1.93 -15.59
N ILE A 87 -1.48 -1.74 -14.29
CA ILE A 87 -2.21 -2.68 -13.43
C ILE A 87 -3.61 -2.18 -13.03
N LEU A 88 -4.01 -0.97 -13.46
CA LEU A 88 -5.29 -0.35 -13.09
C LEU A 88 -6.52 -1.18 -13.51
N ASP A 89 -6.39 -1.91 -14.62
CA ASP A 89 -7.42 -2.76 -15.21
C ASP A 89 -7.62 -4.09 -14.45
N GLU A 90 -6.62 -4.56 -13.71
CA GLU A 90 -6.71 -5.81 -12.94
C GLU A 90 -7.41 -5.65 -11.59
N PHE A 91 -7.50 -4.42 -11.06
CA PHE A 91 -8.05 -4.20 -9.72
C PHE A 91 -9.52 -4.59 -9.61
N ASP A 92 -10.28 -4.42 -10.69
CA ASP A 92 -11.68 -4.84 -10.76
C ASP A 92 -11.83 -6.36 -10.47
N ASN A 93 -10.75 -7.13 -10.66
CA ASN A 93 -10.69 -8.60 -10.49
C ASN A 93 -10.01 -9.07 -9.19
N ILE A 94 -9.41 -8.19 -8.38
CA ILE A 94 -8.66 -8.61 -7.18
C ILE A 94 -9.58 -9.19 -6.09
N LEU A 95 -10.87 -8.83 -6.09
CA LEU A 95 -11.79 -9.10 -4.97
C LEU A 95 -12.90 -10.13 -5.24
N GLN A 96 -12.82 -10.97 -6.29
CA GLN A 96 -13.81 -12.04 -6.51
C GLN A 96 -13.23 -13.46 -6.38
N PRO A 97 -13.97 -14.48 -5.87
CA PRO A 97 -15.40 -14.51 -5.49
C PRO A 97 -15.72 -14.84 -4.01
N ASP A 98 -14.74 -15.07 -3.13
CA ASP A 98 -14.98 -15.56 -1.76
C ASP A 98 -15.10 -14.46 -0.68
N CYS A 99 -15.04 -13.19 -1.07
CA CYS A 99 -15.26 -12.06 -0.17
C CYS A 99 -16.69 -11.52 -0.35
N ASN A 100 -17.49 -11.58 0.72
CA ASN A 100 -18.87 -11.09 0.79
C ASN A 100 -19.07 -9.74 0.06
N LYS A 101 -19.68 -9.78 -1.14
CA LYS A 101 -20.53 -8.81 -1.87
C LYS A 101 -20.38 -7.27 -1.72
N GLN A 102 -19.43 -6.70 -0.99
CA GLN A 102 -19.44 -5.25 -0.69
C GLN A 102 -18.12 -4.50 -0.91
N ALA A 103 -17.05 -5.19 -1.27
CA ALA A 103 -15.76 -4.55 -1.48
C ALA A 103 -15.21 -4.98 -2.84
N ALA A 104 -15.53 -4.24 -3.90
CA ALA A 104 -14.76 -4.26 -5.13
C ALA A 104 -13.90 -2.98 -5.12
N ILE A 105 -12.58 -3.11 -5.23
CA ILE A 105 -11.72 -1.98 -5.58
C ILE A 105 -11.92 -1.80 -7.05
N ASN A 106 -12.42 -0.62 -7.39
CA ASN A 106 -12.53 -0.21 -8.77
C ASN A 106 -11.39 0.74 -9.12
N THR A 107 -11.16 0.92 -10.43
CA THR A 107 -10.17 1.85 -10.96
C THR A 107 -10.28 3.26 -10.36
N ASN A 108 -11.48 3.75 -10.05
CA ASN A 108 -11.67 5.08 -9.46
C ASN A 108 -11.08 5.19 -8.04
N GLY A 109 -11.26 4.15 -7.21
CA GLY A 109 -10.64 4.07 -5.89
C GLY A 109 -9.12 4.11 -5.98
N VAL A 110 -8.55 3.37 -6.92
CA VAL A 110 -7.09 3.34 -7.14
C VAL A 110 -6.55 4.67 -7.64
N LYS A 111 -7.22 5.31 -8.61
CA LYS A 111 -6.85 6.66 -9.06
C LYS A 111 -6.87 7.68 -7.92
N SER A 112 -7.86 7.59 -7.05
CA SER A 112 -7.95 8.44 -5.84
C SER A 112 -6.79 8.18 -4.88
N ALA A 113 -6.48 6.91 -4.58
CA ALA A 113 -5.35 6.53 -3.72
C ALA A 113 -4.01 7.05 -4.27
N ILE A 114 -3.80 6.94 -5.58
CA ILE A 114 -2.61 7.49 -6.25
C ILE A 114 -2.55 9.01 -6.11
N ALA A 115 -3.66 9.71 -6.32
CA ALA A 115 -3.70 11.18 -6.17
C ALA A 115 -3.37 11.62 -4.73
N ILE A 116 -3.93 10.92 -3.73
CA ILE A 116 -3.65 11.18 -2.31
C ILE A 116 -2.16 10.91 -2.01
N GLY A 117 -1.61 9.80 -2.50
CA GLY A 117 -0.19 9.48 -2.27
C GLY A 117 0.74 10.55 -2.83
N LYS A 118 0.41 11.13 -4.00
CA LYS A 118 1.17 12.25 -4.58
C LYS A 118 1.14 13.49 -3.68
N GLN A 119 -0.02 13.82 -3.09
CA GLN A 119 -0.15 14.93 -2.15
C GLN A 119 0.63 14.69 -0.85
N ILE A 120 0.56 13.47 -0.30
CA ILE A 120 1.32 13.10 0.91
C ILE A 120 2.82 13.19 0.63
N ARG A 121 3.28 12.75 -0.54
CA ARG A 121 4.69 12.88 -0.92
C ARG A 121 5.15 14.34 -0.93
N GLU A 122 4.40 15.23 -1.57
CA GLU A 122 4.73 16.66 -1.62
C GLU A 122 4.88 17.26 -0.22
N LYS A 123 4.05 16.82 0.73
CA LYS A 123 4.12 17.24 2.13
C LYS A 123 5.39 16.77 2.87
N TYR A 124 5.96 15.63 2.49
CA TYR A 124 7.10 15.01 3.15
C TYR A 124 8.37 14.94 2.27
N ASN A 125 8.41 15.72 1.19
CA ASN A 125 9.49 15.66 0.20
C ASN A 125 10.85 16.14 0.71
N ASP A 126 10.85 16.97 1.76
CA ASP A 126 12.07 17.51 2.38
C ASP A 126 12.58 16.64 3.54
N GLU A 127 11.84 15.59 3.92
CA GLU A 127 12.23 14.66 4.99
C GLU A 127 13.27 13.64 4.52
N GLU A 128 14.15 13.20 5.42
CA GLU A 128 15.09 12.11 5.17
C GLU A 128 14.36 10.79 4.83
N PRO A 129 14.90 9.92 3.95
CA PRO A 129 14.18 8.75 3.44
C PRO A 129 13.57 7.83 4.51
N THR A 130 14.31 7.55 5.60
CA THR A 130 13.84 6.69 6.68
C THR A 130 12.70 7.34 7.47
N ALA A 131 12.86 8.63 7.82
CA ALA A 131 11.84 9.39 8.54
C ALA A 131 10.57 9.57 7.69
N ARG A 132 10.74 9.86 6.39
CA ARG A 132 9.66 9.95 5.40
C ARG A 132 8.82 8.67 5.39
N ARG A 133 9.45 7.50 5.37
CA ARG A 133 8.74 6.20 5.36
C ARG A 133 7.83 6.03 6.56
N ASP A 134 8.34 6.32 7.76
CA ASP A 134 7.57 6.20 9.00
C ASP A 134 6.45 7.24 9.08
N PHE A 135 6.69 8.49 8.68
CA PHE A 135 5.67 9.53 8.65
C PHE A 135 4.54 9.21 7.67
N ILE A 136 4.87 8.75 6.46
CA ILE A 136 3.89 8.35 5.45
C ILE A 136 3.11 7.13 5.94
N PHE A 137 3.77 6.12 6.52
CA PHE A 137 3.08 4.97 7.08
C PHE A 137 2.05 5.40 8.14
N GLY A 138 2.49 6.26 9.06
CA GLY A 138 1.62 6.83 10.08
C GLY A 138 0.48 7.67 9.51
N GLU A 139 0.66 8.40 8.41
CA GLU A 139 -0.42 9.17 7.78
C GLU A 139 -1.45 8.28 7.07
N VAL A 140 -0.98 7.27 6.35
CA VAL A 140 -1.79 6.46 5.46
C VAL A 140 -2.59 5.38 6.18
N PHE A 141 -2.08 4.89 7.33
CA PHE A 141 -2.69 3.81 8.12
C PHE A 141 -3.21 4.27 9.48
N LYS A 142 -3.47 5.57 9.67
CA LYS A 142 -3.87 6.21 10.94
C LYS A 142 -5.30 5.88 11.45
N LYS A 143 -5.88 4.74 11.10
CA LYS A 143 -7.25 4.35 11.48
C LYS A 143 -7.28 3.06 12.25
#